data_AF-A0A178Y9Q8-F1
#
_entry.id   AF-A0A178Y9Q8-F1
#
_cell.length_a   1.000
_cell.length_b   1.000
_cell.length_c   1.000
_cell.angle_alpha   90.00
_cell.angle_beta   90.00
_cell.angle_gamma   90.00
#
_symmetry.space_group_name_H-M   'P 1'
#
loop_
_entity.id
_entity.type
_entity.pdbx_description
1 polymer ?
#
loop_
_entity_poly.entity_id
_entity_poly.type
_entity_poly.pdbx_seq_one_letter_code
_entity_poly.pdbx_strand_id
1 'polypeptide(L)'
;MNTQSIHMGHGQMVDIVGVTGSGFELAFSEAGKPDYVAPPLDEIRVDAIDDKGSVHPLAVTRGSKPSTVAVRGGTDGARRLRIKVLHGSHFHTREGAFPGAAPLAVKTGAGGGSLVPLEDGVEVEVTRSGPGRWLLKWLKDGSPARAPVCETVDAEAIGPNAEDYQVRQLLLMPGSDPSTLAASGKIGDATHIRLTVRDGSSEMTRSLPVL
;
A
#
# COMPACT_ATOMS: atom_id res chain seq x y z
N MET A 1 5.85 -23.63 3.85
CA MET A 1 4.94 -22.46 3.78
C MET A 1 5.82 -21.25 3.53
N ASN A 2 5.52 -20.42 2.54
CA ASN A 2 6.23 -19.16 2.34
C ASN A 2 5.81 -18.21 3.47
N THR A 3 6.69 -17.99 4.44
CA THR A 3 6.56 -16.90 5.41
C THR A 3 6.90 -15.60 4.69
N GLN A 4 5.95 -14.68 4.64
CA GLN A 4 6.21 -13.33 4.16
C GLN A 4 6.85 -12.54 5.30
N SER A 5 8.09 -12.12 5.11
CA SER A 5 8.84 -11.31 6.05
C SER A 5 8.81 -9.84 5.65
N ILE A 6 8.52 -8.96 6.59
CA ILE A 6 8.41 -7.52 6.40
C ILE A 6 9.44 -6.84 7.30
N HIS A 7 10.40 -6.13 6.69
CA HIS A 7 11.40 -5.37 7.44
C HIS A 7 10.78 -4.07 7.96
N MET A 8 10.67 -3.94 9.28
CA MET A 8 10.05 -2.79 9.94
C MET A 8 11.01 -1.63 10.17
N GLY A 9 12.32 -1.81 9.99
CA GLY A 9 13.35 -0.82 10.28
C GLY A 9 14.24 -1.27 11.44
N HIS A 10 15.46 -0.73 11.52
CA HIS A 10 16.40 -0.97 12.63
C HIS A 10 16.63 -2.46 12.99
N GLY A 11 16.56 -3.37 12.01
CA GLY A 11 16.73 -4.80 12.22
C GLY A 11 15.52 -5.53 12.81
N GLN A 12 14.38 -4.85 13.00
CA GLN A 12 13.11 -5.46 13.38
C GLN A 12 12.43 -6.06 12.14
N MET A 13 11.99 -7.31 12.26
CA MET A 13 11.24 -8.06 11.26
C MET A 13 9.87 -8.45 11.78
N VAL A 14 8.90 -8.51 10.87
CA VAL A 14 7.58 -9.07 11.12
C VAL A 14 7.31 -10.17 10.10
N ASP A 15 7.11 -11.38 10.59
CA ASP A 15 6.76 -12.54 9.78
C ASP A 15 5.28 -12.88 9.95
N ILE A 16 4.58 -13.12 8.84
CA ILE A 16 3.22 -13.64 8.91
C ILE A 16 3.28 -15.15 9.08
N VAL A 17 2.75 -15.65 10.19
CA VAL A 17 2.77 -17.07 10.59
C VAL A 17 1.37 -17.58 10.96
N GLY A 18 1.16 -18.90 10.93
CA GLY A 18 -0.06 -19.51 11.45
C GLY A 18 -1.36 -19.03 10.79
N VAL A 19 -1.40 -18.98 9.45
CA VAL A 19 -2.58 -18.56 8.70
C VAL A 19 -3.69 -19.62 8.83
N THR A 20 -4.82 -19.22 9.37
CA THR A 20 -6.05 -20.01 9.50
C THR A 20 -7.19 -19.32 8.76
N GLY A 21 -8.30 -20.01 8.53
CA GLY A 21 -9.48 -19.40 7.90
C GLY A 21 -10.08 -18.22 8.68
N SER A 22 -9.72 -18.03 9.95
CA SER A 22 -10.23 -16.97 10.82
C SER A 22 -9.23 -15.86 11.18
N GLY A 23 -8.01 -15.91 10.63
CA GLY A 23 -6.95 -14.95 10.95
C GLY A 23 -5.55 -15.55 10.84
N PHE A 24 -4.55 -14.77 11.25
CA PHE A 24 -3.14 -15.15 11.20
C PHE A 24 -2.42 -14.58 12.42
N GLU A 25 -1.20 -15.03 12.68
CA GLU A 25 -0.30 -14.42 13.66
C GLU A 25 0.79 -13.62 12.98
N LEU A 26 1.23 -12.55 13.63
CA LEU A 26 2.45 -11.84 13.29
C LEU A 26 3.51 -12.20 14.33
N ALA A 27 4.65 -12.71 13.88
CA ALA A 27 5.82 -12.96 14.71
C ALA A 27 6.80 -11.80 14.56
N PHE A 28 7.16 -11.19 15.68
CA PHE A 28 8.15 -10.11 15.74
C PHE A 28 9.52 -10.69 16.11
N SER A 29 10.55 -10.21 15.43
CA SER A 29 11.94 -10.52 15.76
C SER A 29 12.84 -9.31 15.56
N GLU A 30 14.00 -9.30 16.22
CA GLU A 30 15.04 -8.29 16.02
C GLU A 30 16.41 -8.96 15.94
N ALA A 31 17.24 -8.55 14.98
CA ALA A 31 18.57 -9.11 14.79
C ALA A 31 19.40 -9.05 16.09
N GLY A 32 19.95 -10.20 16.51
CA GLY A 32 20.75 -10.30 17.73
C GLY A 32 19.95 -10.37 19.04
N LYS A 33 18.60 -10.41 19.00
CA LYS A 33 17.74 -10.57 20.18
C LYS A 33 16.89 -11.85 20.10
N PRO A 34 17.39 -12.99 20.64
CA PRO A 34 16.68 -14.28 20.54
C PRO A 34 15.39 -14.33 21.37
N ASP A 35 15.31 -13.60 22.49
CA ASP A 35 14.15 -13.56 23.39
C ASP A 35 13.25 -12.33 23.16
N TYR A 36 13.14 -11.90 21.89
CA TYR A 36 12.35 -10.73 21.54
C TYR A 36 10.87 -10.92 21.92
N VAL A 37 10.27 -9.88 22.49
CA VAL A 37 8.84 -9.85 22.83
C VAL A 37 8.14 -8.91 21.85
N ALA A 38 6.94 -9.28 21.42
CA ALA A 38 6.16 -8.41 20.56
C ALA A 38 5.93 -7.04 21.24
N PRO A 39 5.85 -5.95 20.47
CA PRO A 39 5.45 -4.65 21.02
C PRO A 39 4.12 -4.73 21.79
N PRO A 40 3.88 -3.82 22.75
CA PRO A 40 2.57 -3.65 23.37
C PRO A 40 1.44 -3.60 22.34
N LEU A 41 0.30 -4.23 22.65
CA LEU A 41 -0.81 -4.38 21.69
C LEU A 41 -1.37 -3.01 21.24
N ASP A 42 -1.35 -2.01 22.11
CA ASP A 42 -1.77 -0.65 21.84
C ASP A 42 -0.78 0.13 20.95
N GLU A 43 0.44 -0.36 20.76
CA GLU A 43 1.43 0.14 19.80
C GLU A 43 1.33 -0.51 18.41
N ILE A 44 0.53 -1.57 18.27
CA ILE A 44 0.40 -2.29 17.00
C ILE A 44 -0.95 -1.95 16.35
N ARG A 45 -0.92 -1.58 15.08
CA ARG A 45 -2.11 -1.47 14.22
C ARG A 45 -1.91 -2.33 12.99
N VAL A 46 -2.95 -3.04 12.61
CA VAL A 46 -2.94 -3.89 11.43
C VAL A 46 -4.22 -3.64 10.66
N ASP A 47 -4.10 -3.38 9.36
CA ASP A 47 -5.25 -3.15 8.48
C ASP A 47 -5.21 -4.11 7.30
N ALA A 48 -6.37 -4.67 6.95
CA ALA A 48 -6.59 -5.28 5.66
C ALA A 48 -6.91 -4.20 4.63
N ILE A 49 -6.36 -4.33 3.42
CA ILE A 49 -6.60 -3.42 2.31
C ILE A 49 -7.16 -4.24 1.15
N ASP A 50 -8.36 -3.92 0.70
CA ASP A 50 -9.03 -4.61 -0.41
C ASP A 50 -8.51 -4.18 -1.80
N ASP A 51 -9.11 -4.73 -2.86
CA ASP A 51 -8.77 -4.43 -4.24
C ASP A 51 -9.10 -2.98 -4.67
N LYS A 52 -10.05 -2.35 -3.99
CA LYS A 52 -10.35 -0.92 -4.12
C LYS A 52 -9.41 -0.07 -3.29
N GLY A 53 -8.56 -0.65 -2.45
CA GLY A 53 -7.67 0.11 -1.58
C GLY A 53 -8.36 0.67 -0.33
N SER A 54 -9.60 0.26 -0.03
CA SER A 54 -10.26 0.60 1.22
C SER A 54 -9.58 -0.11 2.39
N VAL A 55 -9.47 0.59 3.50
CA VAL A 55 -8.73 0.16 4.69
C VAL A 55 -9.71 -0.36 5.74
N HIS A 56 -9.49 -1.60 6.17
CA HIS A 56 -10.32 -2.31 7.13
C HIS A 56 -9.48 -2.67 8.36
N PRO A 57 -9.65 -1.96 9.50
CA PRO A 57 -8.88 -2.23 10.71
C PRO A 57 -9.12 -3.66 11.22
N LEU A 58 -8.04 -4.34 11.56
CA LEU A 58 -8.07 -5.69 12.15
C LEU A 58 -7.83 -5.62 13.65
N ALA A 59 -8.47 -6.53 14.38
CA ALA A 59 -8.26 -6.70 15.80
C ALA A 59 -6.90 -7.37 16.05
N VAL A 60 -6.12 -6.81 16.98
CA VAL A 60 -4.82 -7.33 17.41
C VAL A 60 -4.94 -7.78 18.86
N THR A 61 -4.55 -9.02 19.12
CA THR A 61 -4.60 -9.64 20.46
C THR A 61 -3.30 -10.39 20.75
N ARG A 62 -3.11 -10.84 21.99
CA ARG A 62 -1.93 -11.65 22.34
C ARG A 62 -1.90 -12.93 21.49
N GLY A 63 -0.75 -13.23 20.90
CA GLY A 63 -0.55 -14.46 20.12
C GLY A 63 -0.18 -15.67 20.96
N SER A 64 0.13 -16.77 20.28
CA SER A 64 0.50 -18.05 20.87
C SER A 64 1.82 -18.04 21.66
N LYS A 65 2.72 -17.09 21.35
CA LYS A 65 4.04 -16.89 21.97
C LYS A 65 4.25 -15.44 22.42
N PRO A 66 5.19 -15.16 23.35
CA PRO A 66 5.53 -13.80 23.75
C PRO A 66 5.95 -12.89 22.58
N SER A 67 6.59 -13.45 21.55
CA SER A 67 7.03 -12.75 20.35
C SER A 67 5.94 -12.56 19.29
N THR A 68 4.69 -12.97 19.56
CA THR A 68 3.62 -13.01 18.55
C THR A 68 2.36 -12.26 18.97
N VAL A 69 1.64 -11.73 17.98
CA VAL A 69 0.27 -11.23 18.14
C VAL A 69 -0.66 -11.95 17.17
N ALA A 70 -1.89 -12.22 17.61
CA ALA A 70 -2.94 -12.75 16.75
C ALA A 70 -3.75 -11.63 16.13
N VAL A 71 -3.94 -11.71 14.82
CA VAL A 71 -4.68 -10.74 14.00
C VAL A 71 -5.96 -11.38 13.47
N ARG A 72 -7.10 -10.73 13.70
CA ARG A 72 -8.43 -11.22 13.32
C ARG A 72 -9.32 -10.09 12.81
N GLY A 73 -10.30 -10.41 11.97
CA GLY A 73 -11.28 -9.45 11.47
C GLY A 73 -11.84 -9.85 10.12
N GLY A 74 -12.65 -8.98 9.52
CA GLY A 74 -13.13 -9.17 8.16
C GLY A 74 -11.98 -9.04 7.17
N THR A 75 -11.65 -10.13 6.49
CA THR A 75 -10.55 -10.18 5.51
C THR A 75 -11.03 -10.52 4.11
N ASP A 76 -12.35 -10.62 3.93
CA ASP A 76 -12.96 -10.95 2.66
C ASP A 76 -12.59 -9.90 1.62
N GLY A 77 -11.97 -10.34 0.53
CA GLY A 77 -11.49 -9.45 -0.53
C GLY A 77 -10.18 -8.70 -0.23
N ALA A 78 -9.56 -8.90 0.94
CA ALA A 78 -8.28 -8.29 1.27
C ALA A 78 -7.18 -8.75 0.30
N ARG A 79 -6.44 -7.78 -0.24
CA ARG A 79 -5.32 -8.00 -1.18
C ARG A 79 -3.99 -7.67 -0.55
N ARG A 80 -3.98 -6.67 0.33
CA ARG A 80 -2.76 -6.18 0.98
C ARG A 80 -2.99 -6.06 2.48
N LEU A 81 -1.89 -6.11 3.21
CA LEU A 81 -1.84 -5.94 4.66
C LEU A 81 -1.03 -4.69 4.96
N ARG A 82 -1.51 -3.82 5.84
CA ARG A 82 -0.73 -2.72 6.42
C ARG A 82 -0.44 -3.03 7.87
N ILE A 83 0.81 -2.87 8.28
CA ILE A 83 1.27 -3.01 9.66
C ILE A 83 1.90 -1.69 10.07
N LYS A 84 1.41 -1.13 11.17
CA LYS A 84 2.01 0.04 11.81
C LYS A 84 2.44 -0.35 13.22
N VAL A 85 3.69 -0.10 13.53
CA VAL A 85 4.26 -0.26 14.87
C VAL A 85 4.68 1.12 15.37
N LEU A 86 4.15 1.51 16.53
CA LEU A 86 4.51 2.74 17.21
C LEU A 86 5.72 2.49 18.13
N HIS A 87 6.63 3.45 18.18
CA HIS A 87 7.82 3.44 19.03
C HIS A 87 7.96 4.81 19.71
N GLY A 88 7.27 5.00 20.83
CA GLY A 88 7.23 6.28 21.52
C GLY A 88 6.75 7.41 20.60
N SER A 89 7.68 8.27 20.15
CA SER A 89 7.39 9.45 19.32
C SER A 89 7.35 9.19 17.81
N HIS A 90 7.75 8.02 17.33
CA HIS A 90 7.78 7.69 15.90
C HIS A 90 7.05 6.39 15.60
N PHE A 91 6.85 6.09 14.32
CA PHE A 91 6.20 4.85 13.89
C PHE A 91 6.79 4.34 12.58
N HIS A 92 6.70 3.03 12.38
CA HIS A 92 7.00 2.39 11.12
C HIS A 92 5.72 1.82 10.52
N THR A 93 5.36 2.30 9.34
CA THR A 93 4.25 1.74 8.53
C THR A 93 4.85 0.93 7.39
N ARG A 94 4.39 -0.30 7.24
CA ARG A 94 4.76 -1.21 6.16
C ARG A 94 3.52 -1.83 5.54
N GLU A 95 3.58 -2.15 4.26
CA GLU A 95 2.53 -2.83 3.54
C GLU A 95 3.08 -4.03 2.77
N GLY A 96 2.30 -5.10 2.69
CA GLY A 96 2.67 -6.32 1.98
C GLY A 96 1.47 -7.01 1.36
N ALA A 97 1.69 -8.13 0.69
CA ALA A 97 0.60 -8.98 0.24
C ALA A 97 -0.20 -9.51 1.45
N PHE A 98 -1.51 -9.63 1.29
CA PHE A 98 -2.35 -10.28 2.28
C PHE A 98 -2.16 -11.80 2.20
N PRO A 99 -2.06 -12.54 3.32
CA PRO A 99 -1.80 -13.98 3.30
C PRO A 99 -2.83 -14.76 2.49
N GLY A 100 -2.37 -15.55 1.52
CA GLY A 100 -3.24 -16.35 0.65
C GLY A 100 -3.99 -15.56 -0.43
N ALA A 101 -3.84 -14.24 -0.49
CA ALA A 101 -4.44 -13.44 -1.55
C ALA A 101 -3.73 -13.66 -2.89
N ALA A 102 -4.52 -13.85 -3.95
CA ALA A 102 -3.97 -13.87 -5.30
C ALA A 102 -3.40 -12.48 -5.66
N PRO A 103 -2.25 -12.41 -6.37
CA PRO A 103 -1.70 -11.15 -6.86
C PRO A 103 -2.72 -10.39 -7.72
N LEU A 104 -2.72 -9.07 -7.61
CA LEU A 104 -3.48 -8.23 -8.52
C LEU A 104 -2.78 -8.21 -9.88
N ALA A 105 -3.56 -8.37 -10.95
CA ALA A 105 -3.05 -8.26 -12.30
C ALA A 105 -2.87 -6.78 -12.67
N VAL A 106 -1.75 -6.46 -13.30
CA VAL A 106 -1.55 -5.15 -13.93
C VAL A 106 -2.29 -5.15 -15.27
N LYS A 107 -3.12 -4.14 -15.51
CA LYS A 107 -3.72 -3.89 -16.84
C LYS A 107 -2.85 -2.85 -17.55
N THR A 108 -2.35 -3.17 -18.74
CA THR A 108 -1.51 -2.25 -19.52
C THR A 108 -2.38 -1.34 -20.38
N GLY A 109 -2.09 -0.05 -20.38
CA GLY A 109 -2.72 0.97 -21.23
C GLY A 109 -2.06 1.09 -22.60
N ALA A 110 -2.67 1.85 -23.49
CA ALA A 110 -2.18 2.05 -24.86
C ALA A 110 -0.82 2.80 -24.90
N GLY A 111 -0.52 3.60 -23.89
CA GLY A 111 0.77 4.28 -23.72
C GLY A 111 1.84 3.41 -23.05
N GLY A 112 1.55 2.13 -22.78
CA GLY A 112 2.46 1.21 -22.08
C GLY A 112 2.51 1.41 -20.57
N GLY A 113 1.66 2.29 -20.01
CA GLY A 113 1.53 2.49 -18.58
C GLY A 113 0.59 1.47 -17.92
N SER A 114 0.48 1.56 -16.59
CA SER A 114 -0.47 0.76 -15.80
C SER A 114 -1.80 1.49 -15.67
N LEU A 115 -2.91 0.83 -16.02
CA LEU A 115 -4.24 1.40 -15.89
C LEU A 115 -4.79 1.19 -14.48
N VAL A 116 -5.15 2.30 -13.84
CA VAL A 116 -5.88 2.35 -12.57
C VAL A 116 -7.34 2.72 -12.89
N PRO A 117 -8.28 1.76 -12.87
CA PRO A 117 -9.68 2.05 -13.08
C PRO A 117 -10.28 2.80 -11.90
N LEU A 118 -10.88 3.94 -12.20
CA LEU A 118 -11.78 4.68 -11.33
C LEU A 118 -13.23 4.29 -11.71
N GLU A 119 -14.22 5.06 -11.24
CA GLU A 119 -15.63 4.82 -11.56
C GLU A 119 -16.05 5.55 -12.84
N ASP A 120 -17.24 5.20 -13.34
CA ASP A 120 -17.87 5.81 -14.51
C ASP A 120 -16.98 5.83 -15.77
N GLY A 121 -16.18 4.78 -16.00
CA GLY A 121 -15.33 4.70 -17.19
C GLY A 121 -14.13 5.65 -17.17
N VAL A 122 -13.82 6.27 -16.02
CA VAL A 122 -12.59 7.01 -15.82
C VAL A 122 -11.46 6.04 -15.49
N GLU A 123 -10.31 6.19 -16.14
CA GLU A 123 -9.09 5.45 -15.81
C GLU A 123 -7.91 6.43 -15.71
N VAL A 124 -6.91 6.09 -14.91
CA VAL A 124 -5.62 6.79 -14.90
C VAL A 124 -4.54 5.84 -15.42
N GLU A 125 -3.91 6.21 -16.53
CA GLU A 125 -2.71 5.51 -17.01
C GLU A 125 -1.48 6.08 -16.31
N VAL A 126 -0.78 5.22 -15.57
CA VAL A 126 0.39 5.55 -14.76
C VAL A 126 1.65 5.06 -15.48
N THR A 127 2.50 5.99 -15.88
CA THR A 127 3.74 5.70 -16.60
C THR A 127 4.94 6.24 -15.84
N ARG A 128 6.00 5.44 -15.71
CA ARG A 128 7.28 5.92 -15.15
C ARG A 128 7.95 6.86 -16.14
N SER A 129 8.21 8.09 -15.73
CA SER A 129 8.89 9.12 -16.54
C SER A 129 10.34 9.36 -16.11
N GLY A 130 10.79 8.68 -15.05
CA GLY A 130 12.17 8.70 -14.58
C GLY A 130 12.29 8.15 -13.15
N PRO A 131 13.49 8.19 -12.54
CA PRO A 131 13.69 7.79 -11.16
C PRO A 131 12.81 8.61 -10.21
N GLY A 132 11.87 7.94 -9.52
CA GLY A 132 10.95 8.61 -8.60
C GLY A 132 10.02 9.62 -9.29
N ARG A 133 9.74 9.45 -10.58
CA ARG A 133 8.86 10.32 -11.36
C ARG A 133 7.85 9.49 -12.15
N TRP A 134 6.61 9.93 -12.12
CA TRP A 134 5.50 9.30 -12.79
C TRP A 134 4.69 10.35 -13.55
N LEU A 135 4.11 9.93 -14.67
CA LEU A 135 3.09 10.66 -15.39
C LEU A 135 1.76 9.94 -15.13
N LEU A 136 0.77 10.69 -14.66
CA LEU A 136 -0.59 10.24 -14.47
C LEU A 136 -1.41 10.84 -15.61
N LYS A 137 -1.97 10.01 -16.49
CA LYS A 137 -2.79 10.45 -17.62
C LYS A 137 -4.24 10.04 -17.42
N TRP A 138 -5.15 11.01 -17.40
CA TRP A 138 -6.58 10.75 -17.23
C TRP A 138 -7.21 10.36 -18.56
N LEU A 139 -8.01 9.31 -18.49
CA LEU A 139 -8.77 8.77 -19.60
C LEU A 139 -10.24 8.68 -19.19
N LYS A 140 -11.14 8.97 -20.14
CA LYS A 140 -12.58 8.70 -20.06
C LYS A 140 -12.95 7.83 -21.25
N ASP A 141 -13.44 6.63 -20.98
CA ASP A 141 -13.83 5.66 -22.00
C ASP A 141 -12.68 5.42 -23.02
N GLY A 142 -11.45 5.36 -22.51
CA GLY A 142 -10.22 5.14 -23.30
C GLY A 142 -9.66 6.38 -24.02
N SER A 143 -10.35 7.52 -23.99
CA SER A 143 -9.90 8.77 -24.62
C SER A 143 -9.31 9.74 -23.59
N PRO A 144 -8.32 10.58 -23.93
CA PRO A 144 -7.78 11.58 -23.01
C PRO A 144 -8.88 12.48 -22.42
N ALA A 145 -8.89 12.60 -21.11
CA ALA A 145 -9.82 13.44 -20.36
C ALA A 145 -9.05 14.44 -19.51
N ARG A 146 -9.68 15.58 -19.19
CA ARG A 146 -9.03 16.61 -18.36
C ARG A 146 -8.68 16.02 -16.99
N ALA A 147 -7.45 16.22 -16.55
CA ALA A 147 -7.03 15.84 -15.22
C ALA A 147 -7.73 16.73 -14.16
N PRO A 148 -8.06 16.17 -12.98
CA PRO A 148 -8.45 16.96 -11.81
C PRO A 148 -7.35 17.93 -11.40
N VAL A 149 -7.71 18.92 -10.58
CA VAL A 149 -6.72 19.80 -9.95
C VAL A 149 -5.90 19.00 -8.93
N CYS A 150 -4.64 19.37 -8.72
CA CYS A 150 -3.71 18.58 -7.90
C CYS A 150 -4.20 18.42 -6.45
N GLU A 151 -4.88 19.42 -5.92
CA GLU A 151 -5.38 19.47 -4.54
C GLU A 151 -6.48 18.43 -4.26
N THR A 152 -7.11 17.90 -5.30
CA THR A 152 -8.14 16.87 -5.16
C THR A 152 -7.62 15.46 -5.40
N VAL A 153 -6.31 15.30 -5.62
CA VAL A 153 -5.69 14.00 -5.86
C VAL A 153 -4.58 13.79 -4.83
N ASP A 154 -4.63 12.68 -4.12
CA ASP A 154 -3.49 12.15 -3.39
C ASP A 154 -2.91 10.96 -4.15
N ALA A 155 -1.58 10.93 -4.23
CA ALA A 155 -0.87 9.82 -4.85
C ALA A 155 0.22 9.34 -3.89
N GLU A 156 0.23 8.04 -3.62
CA GLU A 156 1.28 7.39 -2.87
C GLU A 156 1.95 6.33 -3.73
N ALA A 157 3.27 6.27 -3.68
CA ALA A 157 4.04 5.17 -4.25
C ALA A 157 4.49 4.23 -3.14
N ILE A 158 4.43 2.92 -3.41
CA ILE A 158 4.62 1.88 -2.41
C ILE A 158 5.61 0.84 -2.94
N GLY A 159 6.74 0.69 -2.27
CA GLY A 159 7.86 -0.16 -2.69
C GLY A 159 8.08 -1.37 -1.78
N PRO A 160 9.01 -2.28 -2.13
CA PRO A 160 9.42 -3.38 -1.27
C PRO A 160 10.48 -2.97 -0.23
N ASN A 161 11.32 -1.97 -0.51
CA ASN A 161 12.45 -1.63 0.36
C ASN A 161 12.08 -0.70 1.52
N ALA A 162 12.77 -0.89 2.63
CA ALA A 162 12.31 -0.50 3.97
C ALA A 162 13.27 0.42 4.75
N GLU A 163 14.38 0.89 4.17
CA GLU A 163 15.38 1.63 4.96
C GLU A 163 14.84 2.94 5.52
N ASP A 164 13.99 3.67 4.77
CA ASP A 164 13.39 4.91 5.28
C ASP A 164 11.86 4.84 5.34
N TYR A 165 11.16 4.67 4.20
CA TYR A 165 9.69 4.60 4.18
C TYR A 165 9.24 3.78 2.97
N GLN A 166 8.44 2.75 3.24
CA GLN A 166 7.90 1.87 2.21
C GLN A 166 6.72 2.51 1.44
N VAL A 167 5.99 3.41 2.09
CA VAL A 167 4.88 4.20 1.52
C VAL A 167 5.34 5.66 1.48
N ARG A 168 5.27 6.29 0.30
CA ARG A 168 5.66 7.70 0.11
C ARG A 168 4.53 8.47 -0.57
N GLN A 169 4.09 9.56 0.06
CA GLN A 169 3.29 10.58 -0.62
C GLN A 169 4.12 11.18 -1.75
N LEU A 170 3.49 11.32 -2.91
CA LEU A 170 4.05 11.97 -4.09
C LEU A 170 3.61 13.43 -4.13
N LEU A 171 4.51 14.29 -4.56
CA LEU A 171 4.20 15.66 -4.93
C LEU A 171 3.58 15.67 -6.33
N LEU A 172 2.39 16.23 -6.45
CA LEU A 172 1.68 16.40 -7.72
C LEU A 172 1.88 17.80 -8.29
N MET A 173 2.02 17.88 -9.61
CA MET A 173 2.07 19.11 -10.39
C MET A 173 1.29 18.92 -11.68
N PRO A 174 0.77 20.01 -12.30
CA PRO A 174 0.22 19.94 -13.65
C PRO A 174 1.24 19.33 -14.63
N GLY A 175 0.76 18.46 -15.51
CA GLY A 175 1.57 17.88 -16.58
C GLY A 175 1.78 18.83 -17.74
N SER A 176 2.44 18.34 -18.79
CA SER A 176 2.69 19.09 -20.02
C SER A 176 1.42 19.34 -20.85
N ASP A 177 0.33 18.64 -20.55
CA ASP A 177 -0.95 18.74 -21.24
C ASP A 177 -2.13 18.69 -20.23
N PRO A 178 -3.33 19.17 -20.61
CA PRO A 178 -4.47 19.25 -19.68
C PRO A 178 -4.99 17.91 -19.17
N SER A 179 -4.61 16.79 -19.78
CA SER A 179 -5.00 15.44 -19.37
C SER A 179 -4.02 14.77 -18.42
N THR A 180 -2.92 15.44 -18.06
CA THR A 180 -1.86 14.83 -17.26
C THR A 180 -1.54 15.59 -15.98
N LEU A 181 -1.15 14.84 -14.94
CA LEU A 181 -0.42 15.32 -13.78
C LEU A 181 0.95 14.62 -13.72
N ALA A 182 1.97 15.37 -13.33
CA ALA A 182 3.27 14.82 -12.98
C ALA A 182 3.31 14.52 -11.48
N ALA A 183 3.74 13.32 -11.11
CA ALA A 183 3.95 12.93 -9.72
C ALA A 183 5.44 12.68 -9.46
N SER A 184 5.93 13.07 -8.28
CA SER A 184 7.34 12.89 -7.92
C SER A 184 7.57 12.58 -6.45
N GLY A 185 8.58 11.77 -6.15
CA GLY A 185 8.87 11.32 -4.79
C GLY A 185 10.12 10.44 -4.71
N LYS A 186 10.68 10.30 -3.51
CA LYS A 186 11.91 9.53 -3.26
C LYS A 186 11.60 8.03 -3.07
N ILE A 187 11.11 7.38 -4.12
CA ILE A 187 10.87 5.92 -4.15
C ILE A 187 10.95 5.38 -5.59
N GLY A 188 12.14 4.92 -5.99
CA GLY A 188 12.39 4.47 -7.35
C GLY A 188 11.87 3.06 -7.65
N ASP A 189 11.70 2.24 -6.63
CA ASP A 189 11.41 0.80 -6.68
C ASP A 189 9.94 0.48 -6.37
N ALA A 190 9.05 1.48 -6.43
CA ALA A 190 7.62 1.31 -6.14
C ALA A 190 6.98 0.21 -7.00
N THR A 191 6.35 -0.78 -6.39
CA THR A 191 5.63 -1.83 -7.11
C THR A 191 4.13 -1.54 -7.21
N HIS A 192 3.64 -0.58 -6.42
CA HIS A 192 2.25 -0.17 -6.42
C HIS A 192 2.12 1.35 -6.37
N ILE A 193 1.00 1.83 -6.87
CA ILE A 193 0.52 3.19 -6.63
C ILE A 193 -0.82 3.12 -5.90
N ARG A 194 -1.02 4.04 -4.94
CA ARG A 194 -2.34 4.32 -4.40
C ARG A 194 -2.75 5.71 -4.86
N LEU A 195 -3.91 5.80 -5.50
CA LEU A 195 -4.53 7.06 -5.89
C LEU A 195 -5.78 7.25 -5.06
N THR A 196 -5.94 8.42 -4.46
CA THR A 196 -7.19 8.89 -3.88
C THR A 196 -7.64 10.13 -4.63
N VAL A 197 -8.82 10.09 -5.23
CA VAL A 197 -9.41 11.21 -5.97
C VAL A 197 -10.65 11.68 -5.22
N ARG A 198 -10.71 12.98 -4.97
CA ARG A 198 -11.85 13.66 -4.34
C ARG A 198 -12.60 14.46 -5.39
N ASP A 199 -13.90 14.22 -5.52
CA ASP A 199 -14.78 15.02 -6.35
C ASP A 199 -16.03 15.42 -5.57
N GLY A 200 -16.05 16.67 -5.12
CA GLY A 200 -17.10 17.22 -4.27
C GLY A 200 -17.29 16.40 -2.99
N SER A 201 -18.42 15.69 -2.89
CA SER A 201 -18.77 14.83 -1.74
C SER A 201 -18.32 13.37 -1.87
N SER A 202 -17.66 13.00 -2.97
CA SER A 202 -17.17 11.64 -3.20
C SER A 202 -15.65 11.55 -3.03
N GLU A 203 -15.20 10.48 -2.38
CA GLU A 203 -13.78 10.11 -2.31
C GLU A 203 -13.65 8.68 -2.84
N MET A 204 -12.68 8.49 -3.74
CA MET A 204 -12.39 7.19 -4.31
C MET A 204 -10.90 6.89 -4.17
N THR A 205 -10.60 5.79 -3.50
CA THR A 205 -9.25 5.24 -3.47
C THR A 205 -9.14 4.06 -4.43
N ARG A 206 -7.95 3.84 -4.99
CA ARG A 206 -7.52 2.61 -5.69
C ARG A 206 -6.06 2.35 -5.36
N SER A 207 -5.70 1.10 -5.07
CA SER A 207 -4.31 0.70 -4.84
C SER A 207 -3.97 -0.48 -5.75
N LEU A 208 -3.16 -0.25 -6.77
CA LEU A 208 -2.90 -1.23 -7.81
C LEU A 208 -1.41 -1.37 -8.12
N PRO A 209 -0.98 -2.55 -8.58
CA PRO A 209 0.38 -2.76 -9.01
C PRO A 209 0.70 -1.90 -10.25
N VAL A 210 1.97 -1.50 -10.37
CA VAL A 210 2.48 -0.70 -11.50
C VAL A 210 3.72 -1.34 -12.12
N LEU A 211 3.88 -1.11 -13.43
CA LEU A 211 5.06 -1.49 -14.22
C LEU A 211 6.32 -0.68 -13.86
#